data_AF-A0A177B7Y6-F1
#
_entry.id   AF-A0A177B7Y6-F1
#
_cell.length_a   1.000
_cell.length_b   1.000
_cell.length_c   1.000
_cell.angle_alpha   90.00
_cell.angle_beta   90.00
_cell.angle_gamma   90.00
#
_symmetry.space_group_name_H-M   'P 1'
#
loop_
_entity.id
_entity.type
_entity.pdbx_description
1 polymer ?
#
loop_
_entity_poly.entity_id
_entity_poly.type
_entity_poly.pdbx_seq_one_letter_code
_entity_poly.pdbx_strand_id
1 'polypeptide(L)'
;MGKHAAQAFTGIIHFTQCKYSHFTLIKFTKDTQNNSLNLDNLLVLKTTRNNPVTNEATKYTPFKIQCSKYLASVMVLLFMNKKISWSEFLNPEMSQKRICILFIITANIIVYRIFTNIRYCSDISKLSCLFVSNIVSSLANTIAIVAFGAVYNILAVKLTDWENHQTETNYNNALIIKLFSFHFINSYTTPFYIAFFRNIKFENGVFGLGGEYQDTCDKECMQMLTIQIFFLMIGKAFPKFFTDVVLPVLKRIKQRGFFNKVVRVALDKSIYMEREYIKPQLTDFTLSEYNEKIILYGFVMIFAASIPIGPLIALIVIYADIKVDASRLLWIYRRPVADISQNIGIWQGILELLNVIGVISNAFLIAYTSKDYLNSTERKMIFVVIFEHALFTIKFLAAYAIPDVPKQIAIAIRRVI
;
A
#
# COMPACT_ATOMS: atom_id res chain seq x y z
N MET A 1 -3.99 -20.80 26.91
CA MET A 1 -4.20 -20.17 25.58
C MET A 1 -5.59 -19.55 25.38
N GLY A 2 -6.67 -20.02 26.03
CA GLY A 2 -8.02 -19.44 25.85
C GLY A 2 -8.29 -18.04 26.45
N LYS A 3 -7.56 -17.62 27.49
CA LYS A 3 -7.78 -16.32 28.16
C LYS A 3 -7.33 -15.09 27.36
N HIS A 4 -6.35 -15.24 26.45
CA HIS A 4 -5.87 -14.13 25.61
C HIS A 4 -6.69 -13.96 24.32
N ALA A 5 -7.29 -15.03 23.78
CA ALA A 5 -8.25 -14.94 22.67
C ALA A 5 -9.56 -14.27 23.11
N ALA A 6 -10.01 -14.53 24.34
CA ALA A 6 -11.17 -13.86 24.93
C ALA A 6 -10.93 -12.36 25.14
N GLN A 7 -9.69 -11.94 25.45
CA GLN A 7 -9.31 -10.52 25.58
C GLN A 7 -9.26 -9.79 24.22
N ALA A 8 -8.85 -10.46 23.15
CA ALA A 8 -8.90 -9.89 21.80
C ALA A 8 -10.35 -9.72 21.30
N PHE A 9 -11.22 -10.71 21.54
CA PHE A 9 -12.64 -10.63 21.19
C PHE A 9 -13.40 -9.60 22.04
N THR A 10 -13.12 -9.51 23.36
CA THR A 10 -13.70 -8.45 24.20
C THR A 10 -13.20 -7.07 23.80
N GLY A 11 -11.95 -6.91 23.34
CA GLY A 11 -11.45 -5.65 22.78
C GLY A 11 -12.19 -5.20 21.52
N ILE A 12 -12.50 -6.13 20.60
CA ILE A 12 -13.29 -5.85 19.38
C ILE A 12 -14.75 -5.49 19.72
N ILE A 13 -15.34 -6.17 20.72
CA ILE A 13 -16.69 -5.86 21.22
C ILE A 13 -16.71 -4.50 21.94
N HIS A 14 -15.65 -4.15 22.68
CA HIS A 14 -15.54 -2.84 23.34
C HIS A 14 -15.34 -1.71 22.33
N PHE A 15 -14.60 -1.95 21.24
CA PHE A 15 -14.39 -0.97 20.17
C PHE A 15 -15.69 -0.72 19.37
N THR A 16 -16.46 -1.77 19.12
CA THR A 16 -17.79 -1.65 18.50
C THR A 16 -18.81 -1.02 19.45
N GLN A 17 -18.78 -1.33 20.75
CA GLN A 17 -19.63 -0.65 21.75
C GLN A 17 -19.25 0.84 21.90
N CYS A 18 -17.97 1.23 21.87
CA CYS A 18 -17.56 2.63 21.91
C CYS A 18 -18.03 3.44 20.69
N LYS A 19 -18.08 2.83 19.49
CA LYS A 19 -18.57 3.49 18.27
C LYS A 19 -20.05 3.88 18.39
N TYR A 20 -20.84 3.16 19.19
CA TYR A 20 -22.29 3.32 19.28
C TYR A 20 -22.81 3.77 20.65
N SER A 21 -21.98 3.85 21.70
CA SER A 21 -22.41 4.39 23.00
C SER A 21 -22.58 5.92 23.00
N HIS A 22 -22.04 6.62 22.00
CA HIS A 22 -22.17 8.06 21.83
C HIS A 22 -22.79 8.42 20.46
N PHE A 23 -24.09 8.12 20.27
CA PHE A 23 -24.81 8.45 19.04
C PHE A 23 -24.88 9.95 18.70
N THR A 24 -24.83 10.82 19.71
CA THR A 24 -24.79 12.28 19.56
C THR A 24 -23.54 12.75 18.79
N LEU A 25 -22.45 11.99 18.86
CA LEU A 25 -21.20 12.26 18.14
C LEU A 25 -21.27 11.87 16.65
N ILE A 26 -22.05 10.86 16.25
CA ILE A 26 -22.10 10.38 14.86
C ILE A 26 -22.81 11.38 13.93
N LYS A 27 -23.87 12.04 14.40
CA LYS A 27 -24.58 13.06 13.61
C LYS A 27 -23.80 14.37 13.53
N PHE A 28 -23.22 14.81 14.66
CA PHE A 28 -22.34 15.98 14.71
C PHE A 28 -21.07 15.83 13.84
N THR A 29 -20.52 14.62 13.73
CA THR A 29 -19.29 14.35 12.96
C THR A 29 -19.49 14.35 11.45
N LYS A 30 -20.69 14.04 10.95
CA LYS A 30 -20.98 14.05 9.51
C LYS A 30 -20.92 15.48 8.94
N ASP A 31 -21.35 16.45 9.73
CA ASP A 31 -21.35 17.88 9.37
C ASP A 31 -19.99 18.56 9.66
N THR A 32 -19.20 18.10 10.63
CA THR A 32 -17.85 18.66 10.89
C THR A 32 -16.75 18.05 10.02
N GLN A 33 -16.76 16.74 9.73
CA GLN A 33 -15.71 16.11 8.91
C GLN A 33 -15.75 16.53 7.43
N ASN A 34 -16.92 16.84 6.86
CA ASN A 34 -17.02 17.33 5.48
C ASN A 34 -16.59 18.80 5.33
N ASN A 35 -16.40 19.53 6.45
CA ASN A 35 -16.26 20.98 6.46
C ASN A 35 -14.90 21.48 6.99
N SER A 36 -13.94 20.62 7.37
CA SER A 36 -12.58 21.09 7.69
C SER A 36 -11.89 21.59 6.42
N LEU A 37 -11.90 22.91 6.26
CA LEU A 37 -11.22 23.61 5.17
C LEU A 37 -9.71 23.49 5.36
N ASN A 38 -9.01 23.16 4.28
CA ASN A 38 -7.55 23.17 4.29
C ASN A 38 -7.07 24.63 4.28
N LEU A 39 -6.61 25.11 5.44
CA LEU A 39 -6.25 26.51 5.67
C LEU A 39 -5.05 26.96 4.82
N ASP A 40 -4.10 26.07 4.55
CA ASP A 40 -2.90 26.37 3.78
C ASP A 40 -3.24 26.68 2.31
N ASN A 41 -4.23 25.97 1.76
CA ASN A 41 -4.71 26.19 0.40
C ASN A 41 -5.52 27.47 0.25
N LEU A 42 -6.21 27.91 1.31
CA LEU A 42 -7.00 29.15 1.31
C LEU A 42 -6.14 30.41 1.15
N LEU A 43 -4.85 30.37 1.51
CA LEU A 43 -3.95 31.53 1.36
C LEU A 43 -3.55 31.77 -0.11
N VAL A 44 -3.47 30.71 -0.92
CA VAL A 44 -2.98 30.77 -2.32
C VAL A 44 -4.10 31.16 -3.30
N LEU A 45 -5.35 30.92 -2.95
CA LEU A 45 -6.49 31.13 -3.85
C LEU A 45 -6.90 32.61 -3.95
N LYS A 46 -7.13 33.06 -5.19
CA LYS A 46 -7.55 34.43 -5.53
C LYS A 46 -9.05 34.60 -5.76
N THR A 47 -9.76 33.52 -6.11
CA THR A 47 -11.18 33.55 -6.50
C THR A 47 -12.09 33.25 -5.32
N THR A 48 -13.07 34.13 -5.08
CA THR A 48 -14.08 33.99 -4.02
C THR A 48 -15.46 33.69 -4.61
N ARG A 49 -16.25 32.89 -3.90
CA ARG A 49 -17.66 32.62 -4.20
C ARG A 49 -18.40 32.40 -2.89
N ASN A 50 -19.64 32.88 -2.82
CA ASN A 50 -20.50 32.59 -1.68
C ASN A 50 -20.88 31.10 -1.72
N ASN A 51 -20.58 30.40 -0.64
CA ASN A 51 -20.93 28.99 -0.52
C ASN A 51 -22.47 28.87 -0.52
N PRO A 52 -23.08 28.08 -1.42
CA PRO A 52 -24.54 27.95 -1.48
C PRO A 52 -25.16 27.34 -0.21
N VAL A 53 -24.35 26.70 0.65
CA VAL A 53 -24.80 26.06 1.89
C VAL A 53 -24.70 27.02 3.08
N THR A 54 -23.56 27.70 3.25
CA THR A 54 -23.31 28.56 4.42
C THR A 54 -23.57 30.04 4.15
N ASN A 55 -23.78 30.45 2.89
CA ASN A 55 -23.84 31.84 2.42
C ASN A 55 -22.61 32.70 2.76
N GLU A 56 -21.54 32.10 3.28
CA GLU A 56 -20.27 32.77 3.56
C GLU A 56 -19.40 32.84 2.32
N ALA A 57 -18.64 33.93 2.17
CA ALA A 57 -17.68 34.10 1.10
C ALA A 57 -16.49 33.15 1.33
N THR A 58 -16.37 32.12 0.50
CA THR A 58 -15.28 31.13 0.57
C THR A 58 -14.42 31.21 -0.68
N LYS A 59 -13.12 30.98 -0.53
CA LYS A 59 -12.21 30.88 -1.67
C LYS A 59 -12.36 29.50 -2.32
N TYR A 60 -12.41 29.44 -3.65
CA TYR A 60 -12.62 28.20 -4.39
C TYR A 60 -11.77 28.13 -5.65
N THR A 61 -11.45 26.91 -6.09
CA THR A 61 -10.88 26.64 -7.42
C THR A 61 -11.99 26.30 -8.42
N PRO A 62 -12.01 26.90 -9.63
CA PRO A 62 -13.03 26.56 -10.61
C PRO A 62 -12.83 25.12 -11.12
N PHE A 63 -13.93 24.38 -11.22
CA PHE A 63 -13.95 22.96 -11.53
C PHE A 63 -13.18 22.59 -12.81
N LYS A 64 -13.28 23.42 -13.86
CA LYS A 64 -12.55 23.18 -15.13
C LYS A 64 -11.02 23.17 -14.93
N ILE A 65 -10.49 24.10 -14.13
CA ILE A 65 -9.06 24.16 -13.83
C ILE A 65 -8.68 22.99 -12.94
N GLN A 66 -9.50 22.67 -11.95
CA GLN A 66 -9.25 21.54 -11.06
C GLN A 66 -9.23 20.20 -11.81
N CYS A 67 -10.15 19.99 -12.75
CA CYS A 67 -10.17 18.82 -13.62
C CYS A 67 -8.92 18.74 -14.51
N SER A 68 -8.48 19.87 -15.08
CA SER A 68 -7.22 19.94 -15.83
C SER A 68 -6.00 19.60 -14.95
N LYS A 69 -5.97 20.06 -13.70
CA LYS A 69 -4.92 19.72 -12.72
C LYS A 69 -4.95 18.23 -12.37
N TYR A 70 -6.13 17.64 -12.15
CA TYR A 70 -6.24 16.20 -11.91
C TYR A 70 -5.75 15.38 -13.09
N LEU A 71 -6.14 15.77 -14.30
CA LEU A 71 -5.71 15.07 -15.51
C LEU A 71 -4.19 15.20 -15.70
N ALA A 72 -3.62 16.39 -15.48
CA ALA A 72 -2.18 16.61 -15.49
C ALA A 72 -1.44 15.79 -14.42
N SER A 73 -1.99 15.72 -13.20
CA SER A 73 -1.44 14.93 -12.10
C SER A 73 -1.44 13.44 -12.46
N VAL A 74 -2.58 12.88 -12.86
CA VAL A 74 -2.69 11.49 -13.32
C VAL A 74 -1.71 11.19 -14.45
N MET A 75 -1.56 12.12 -15.41
CA MET A 75 -0.60 11.97 -16.51
C MET A 75 0.86 12.00 -16.02
N VAL A 76 1.23 12.88 -15.09
CA VAL A 76 2.57 12.87 -14.48
C VAL A 76 2.83 11.56 -13.74
N LEU A 77 1.82 10.99 -13.09
CA LEU A 77 1.92 9.71 -12.40
C LEU A 77 2.09 8.53 -13.36
N LEU A 78 1.36 8.53 -14.49
CA LEU A 78 1.48 7.51 -15.53
C LEU A 78 2.82 7.62 -16.26
N PHE A 79 3.35 8.82 -16.47
CA PHE A 79 4.49 9.03 -17.36
C PHE A 79 5.83 9.31 -16.69
N MET A 80 5.92 9.54 -15.37
CA MET A 80 7.15 9.64 -14.54
C MET A 80 8.41 9.99 -15.34
N ASN A 81 8.36 11.08 -16.11
CA ASN A 81 9.46 11.59 -16.89
C ASN A 81 9.56 13.09 -16.63
N LYS A 82 10.81 13.53 -16.50
CA LYS A 82 11.22 14.87 -16.12
C LYS A 82 10.49 15.93 -16.98
N LYS A 83 9.90 16.92 -16.31
CA LYS A 83 9.48 18.25 -16.78
C LYS A 83 8.93 18.31 -18.22
N ILE A 84 7.66 17.95 -18.41
CA ILE A 84 6.96 18.05 -19.71
C ILE A 84 6.36 19.45 -19.88
N SER A 85 6.83 20.17 -20.90
CA SER A 85 6.19 21.37 -21.44
C SER A 85 4.96 20.97 -22.25
N TRP A 86 3.86 21.73 -22.15
CA TRP A 86 2.55 21.43 -22.76
C TRP A 86 2.55 21.35 -24.30
N SER A 87 3.64 21.73 -24.98
CA SER A 87 3.75 21.73 -26.45
C SER A 87 4.16 20.40 -27.10
N GLU A 88 4.54 19.38 -26.33
CA GLU A 88 5.05 18.08 -26.86
C GLU A 88 4.02 16.93 -26.81
N PHE A 89 2.75 17.24 -26.52
CA PHE A 89 1.68 16.26 -26.31
C PHE A 89 1.06 15.70 -27.61
N LEU A 90 1.26 16.34 -28.77
CA LEU A 90 0.50 16.06 -30.01
C LEU A 90 1.20 15.16 -31.06
N ASN A 91 2.38 14.59 -30.80
CA ASN A 91 3.07 13.75 -31.79
C ASN A 91 2.79 12.24 -31.60
N PRO A 92 2.17 11.55 -32.58
CA PRO A 92 1.74 10.14 -32.46
C PRO A 92 2.86 9.08 -32.58
N GLU A 93 4.04 9.44 -33.10
CA GLU A 93 5.18 8.50 -33.24
C GLU A 93 5.98 8.24 -31.95
N MET A 94 5.68 8.94 -30.86
CA MET A 94 6.38 8.77 -29.56
C MET A 94 5.60 7.94 -28.53
N SER A 95 4.56 7.22 -28.96
CA SER A 95 3.78 6.32 -28.10
C SER A 95 4.53 5.03 -27.71
N GLN A 96 5.53 4.60 -28.47
CA GLN A 96 6.35 3.41 -28.17
C GLN A 96 7.52 3.66 -27.19
N LYS A 97 7.97 4.91 -27.02
CA LYS A 97 9.10 5.27 -26.13
C LYS A 97 8.67 5.83 -24.76
N ARG A 98 7.39 5.74 -24.43
CA ARG A 98 6.81 6.34 -23.21
C ARG A 98 6.13 5.28 -22.33
N ILE A 99 6.82 4.19 -22.04
CA ILE A 99 6.47 3.25 -20.97
C ILE A 99 7.44 3.46 -19.79
N CYS A 100 6.83 3.60 -18.61
CA CYS A 100 7.35 4.11 -17.34
C CYS A 100 8.77 3.68 -16.96
N ILE A 101 9.54 4.60 -16.37
CA ILE A 101 10.78 4.31 -15.64
C ILE A 101 10.65 3.07 -14.70
N LEU A 102 9.47 2.88 -14.08
CA LEU A 102 9.16 1.70 -13.26
C LEU A 102 9.19 0.38 -14.04
N PHE A 103 8.59 0.36 -15.24
CA PHE A 103 8.61 -0.80 -16.14
C PHE A 103 10.03 -1.03 -16.68
N ILE A 104 10.81 0.02 -16.91
CA ILE A 104 12.20 -0.08 -17.36
C ILE A 104 13.10 -0.68 -16.27
N ILE A 105 12.97 -0.28 -15.00
CA ILE A 105 13.79 -0.83 -13.92
C ILE A 105 13.40 -2.26 -13.57
N THR A 106 12.10 -2.55 -13.48
CA THR A 106 11.62 -3.92 -13.28
C THR A 106 12.02 -4.82 -14.46
N ALA A 107 11.91 -4.34 -15.71
CA ALA A 107 12.41 -5.04 -16.89
C ALA A 107 13.93 -5.23 -16.87
N ASN A 108 14.72 -4.22 -16.46
CA ASN A 108 16.17 -4.35 -16.35
C ASN A 108 16.60 -5.39 -15.31
N ILE A 109 15.88 -5.50 -14.20
CA ILE A 109 16.15 -6.53 -13.18
C ILE A 109 15.77 -7.92 -13.70
N ILE A 110 14.68 -8.02 -14.47
CA ILE A 110 14.28 -9.26 -15.16
C ILE A 110 15.33 -9.65 -16.20
N VAL A 111 15.83 -8.71 -17.00
CA VAL A 111 16.89 -8.94 -17.99
C VAL A 111 18.21 -9.34 -17.31
N TYR A 112 18.60 -8.68 -16.22
CA TYR A 112 19.76 -9.07 -15.41
C TYR A 112 19.64 -10.51 -14.90
N ARG A 113 18.45 -10.92 -14.47
CA ARG A 113 18.18 -12.28 -14.03
C ARG A 113 18.27 -13.30 -15.17
N ILE A 114 17.73 -12.99 -16.34
CA ILE A 114 17.84 -13.85 -17.53
C ILE A 114 19.32 -13.99 -17.93
N PHE A 115 20.06 -12.87 -17.93
CA PHE A 115 21.47 -12.85 -18.26
C PHE A 115 22.32 -13.69 -17.31
N THR A 116 22.11 -13.54 -16.00
CA THR A 116 22.81 -14.34 -14.98
C THR A 116 22.44 -15.82 -15.04
N ASN A 117 21.18 -16.15 -15.30
CA ASN A 117 20.75 -17.55 -15.45
C ASN A 117 21.44 -18.22 -16.65
N ILE A 118 21.44 -17.58 -17.82
CA ILE A 118 22.05 -18.18 -19.04
C ILE A 118 23.58 -18.24 -18.93
N ARG A 119 24.22 -17.18 -18.44
CA ARG A 119 25.69 -17.04 -18.49
C ARG A 119 26.42 -17.67 -17.30
N TYR A 120 25.82 -17.66 -16.11
CA TYR A 120 26.48 -18.14 -14.89
C TYR A 120 25.98 -19.51 -14.42
N CYS A 121 24.75 -19.93 -14.74
CA CYS A 121 24.25 -21.22 -14.25
C CYS A 121 24.72 -22.43 -15.06
N SER A 122 25.36 -22.25 -16.23
CA SER A 122 25.95 -23.37 -16.98
C SER A 122 27.13 -24.00 -16.25
N ASP A 123 27.89 -23.20 -15.49
CA ASP A 123 29.22 -23.59 -14.99
C ASP A 123 29.23 -23.93 -13.49
N ILE A 124 28.11 -23.72 -12.76
CA ILE A 124 28.06 -23.77 -11.29
C ILE A 124 27.01 -24.78 -10.79
N SER A 125 27.19 -25.31 -9.57
CA SER A 125 26.21 -26.12 -8.87
C SER A 125 24.82 -25.44 -8.79
N LYS A 126 23.76 -26.26 -8.83
CA LYS A 126 22.35 -25.83 -8.80
C LYS A 126 22.04 -24.90 -7.61
N LEU A 127 22.68 -25.12 -6.46
CA LEU A 127 22.47 -24.31 -5.26
C LEU A 127 23.02 -22.88 -5.44
N SER A 128 24.26 -22.73 -5.91
CA SER A 128 24.85 -21.41 -6.16
C SER A 128 24.13 -20.67 -7.29
N CYS A 129 23.67 -21.40 -8.32
CA CYS A 129 22.81 -20.85 -9.36
C CYS A 129 21.51 -20.26 -8.76
N LEU A 130 20.86 -20.98 -7.84
CA LEU A 130 19.64 -20.51 -7.17
C LEU A 130 19.89 -19.25 -6.32
N PHE A 131 21.03 -19.18 -5.61
CA PHE A 131 21.41 -18.00 -4.84
C PHE A 131 21.65 -16.77 -5.72
N VAL A 132 22.48 -16.89 -6.75
CA VAL A 132 22.87 -15.75 -7.60
C VAL A 132 21.71 -15.30 -8.49
N SER A 133 20.99 -16.23 -9.12
CA SER A 133 19.92 -15.86 -10.07
C SER A 133 18.65 -15.37 -9.38
N ASN A 134 18.22 -16.01 -8.28
CA ASN A 134 16.92 -15.75 -7.68
C ASN A 134 17.00 -14.88 -6.43
N ILE A 135 17.89 -15.19 -5.47
CA ILE A 135 17.94 -14.45 -4.18
C ILE A 135 18.52 -13.04 -4.38
N VAL A 136 19.67 -12.91 -5.06
CA VAL A 136 20.29 -11.62 -5.31
C VAL A 136 19.37 -10.72 -6.14
N SER A 137 18.75 -11.25 -7.20
CA SER A 137 17.78 -10.51 -8.01
C SER A 137 16.54 -10.08 -7.21
N SER A 138 16.02 -10.95 -6.34
CA SER A 138 14.85 -10.63 -5.49
C SER A 138 15.17 -9.51 -4.49
N LEU A 139 16.36 -9.55 -3.88
CA LEU A 139 16.83 -8.51 -2.96
C LEU A 139 17.06 -7.18 -3.69
N ALA A 140 17.73 -7.20 -4.82
CA ALA A 140 17.95 -6.02 -5.64
C ALA A 140 16.62 -5.38 -6.08
N ASN A 141 15.65 -6.19 -6.50
CA ASN A 141 14.28 -5.73 -6.82
C ASN A 141 13.61 -5.08 -5.61
N THR A 142 13.72 -5.69 -4.43
CA THR A 142 13.11 -5.16 -3.21
C THR A 142 13.73 -3.82 -2.81
N ILE A 143 15.05 -3.68 -2.89
CA ILE A 143 15.76 -2.42 -2.62
C ILE A 143 15.33 -1.34 -3.62
N ALA A 144 15.24 -1.67 -4.91
CA ALA A 144 14.75 -0.75 -5.93
C ALA A 144 13.33 -0.28 -5.59
N ILE A 145 12.40 -1.20 -5.31
CA ILE A 145 11.01 -0.89 -4.98
C ILE A 145 10.92 0.09 -3.79
N VAL A 146 11.70 -0.14 -2.73
CA VAL A 146 11.75 0.75 -1.57
C VAL A 146 12.27 2.14 -1.95
N ALA A 147 13.36 2.21 -2.71
CA ALA A 147 13.95 3.48 -3.14
C ALA A 147 12.97 4.30 -4.00
N PHE A 148 12.30 3.68 -4.97
CA PHE A 148 11.29 4.34 -5.81
C PHE A 148 10.07 4.78 -5.00
N GLY A 149 9.65 3.97 -4.02
CA GLY A 149 8.61 4.33 -3.07
C GLY A 149 8.90 5.65 -2.35
N ALA A 150 10.13 5.84 -1.86
CA ALA A 150 10.53 7.05 -1.16
C ALA A 150 10.48 8.30 -2.07
N VAL A 151 11.00 8.19 -3.30
CA VAL A 151 10.98 9.30 -4.28
C VAL A 151 9.54 9.66 -4.66
N TYR A 152 8.70 8.65 -4.88
CA TYR A 152 7.31 8.87 -5.25
C TYR A 152 6.50 9.54 -4.14
N ASN A 153 6.72 9.18 -2.88
CA ASN A 153 6.03 9.80 -1.76
C ASN A 153 6.20 11.33 -1.75
N ILE A 154 7.43 11.80 -1.99
CA ILE A 154 7.74 13.24 -2.08
C ILE A 154 6.99 13.88 -3.24
N LEU A 155 6.99 13.22 -4.39
CA LEU A 155 6.32 13.73 -5.59
C LEU A 155 4.80 13.76 -5.43
N ALA A 156 4.20 12.74 -4.84
CA ALA A 156 2.75 12.62 -4.64
C ALA A 156 2.21 13.70 -3.70
N VAL A 157 2.93 14.01 -2.62
CA VAL A 157 2.59 15.13 -1.72
C VAL A 157 2.63 16.43 -2.51
N LYS A 158 3.75 16.72 -3.19
CA LYS A 158 3.93 17.96 -3.96
C LYS A 158 2.90 18.14 -5.08
N LEU A 159 2.47 17.05 -5.72
CA LEU A 159 1.41 17.08 -6.73
C LEU A 159 0.04 17.32 -6.11
N THR A 160 -0.24 16.72 -4.96
CA THR A 160 -1.53 16.88 -4.27
C THR A 160 -1.67 18.26 -3.65
N ASP A 161 -0.57 18.84 -3.15
CA ASP A 161 -0.50 20.25 -2.75
C ASP A 161 -0.82 21.15 -3.95
N TRP A 162 -0.25 20.87 -5.12
CA TRP A 162 -0.49 21.66 -6.34
C TRP A 162 -1.94 21.59 -6.85
N GLU A 163 -2.66 20.49 -6.58
CA GLU A 163 -4.07 20.31 -6.94
C GLU A 163 -5.01 21.24 -6.17
N ASN A 164 -4.58 21.80 -5.03
CA ASN A 164 -5.35 22.71 -4.18
C ASN A 164 -6.76 22.16 -3.82
N HIS A 165 -6.79 21.08 -3.05
CA HIS A 165 -8.03 20.53 -2.51
C HIS A 165 -8.65 21.46 -1.46
N GLN A 166 -9.97 21.63 -1.51
CA GLN A 166 -10.71 22.55 -0.63
C GLN A 166 -10.78 22.05 0.83
N THR A 167 -11.00 20.75 1.01
CA THR A 167 -11.18 20.09 2.30
C THR A 167 -10.05 19.11 2.56
N GLU A 168 -9.65 18.95 3.82
CA GLU A 168 -8.60 17.99 4.21
C GLU A 168 -8.96 16.54 3.85
N THR A 169 -10.24 16.17 3.95
CA THR A 169 -10.74 14.84 3.58
C THR A 169 -10.50 14.52 2.10
N ASN A 170 -10.84 15.45 1.20
CA ASN A 170 -10.58 15.31 -0.23
C ASN A 170 -9.08 15.28 -0.56
N TYR A 171 -8.27 16.12 0.12
CA TYR A 171 -6.82 16.09 0.01
C TYR A 171 -6.26 14.71 0.38
N ASN A 172 -6.64 14.20 1.55
CA ASN A 172 -6.21 12.90 2.06
C ASN A 172 -6.68 11.75 1.16
N ASN A 173 -7.93 11.75 0.70
CA ASN A 173 -8.45 10.72 -0.20
C ASN A 173 -7.71 10.69 -1.54
N ALA A 174 -7.44 11.86 -2.12
CA ALA A 174 -6.68 11.97 -3.36
C ALA A 174 -5.23 11.52 -3.17
N LEU A 175 -4.58 11.88 -2.05
CA LEU A 175 -3.23 11.44 -1.72
C LEU A 175 -3.16 9.92 -1.54
N ILE A 176 -4.13 9.34 -0.83
CA ILE A 176 -4.25 7.89 -0.62
C ILE A 176 -4.33 7.15 -1.95
N ILE A 177 -5.22 7.55 -2.87
CA ILE A 177 -5.38 6.87 -4.16
C ILE A 177 -4.07 6.89 -4.95
N LYS A 178 -3.38 8.04 -5.00
CA LYS A 178 -2.11 8.18 -5.74
C LYS A 178 -1.03 7.27 -5.16
N LEU A 179 -0.79 7.38 -3.85
CA LEU A 179 0.20 6.60 -3.14
C LEU A 179 -0.08 5.11 -3.26
N PHE A 180 -1.30 4.68 -2.95
CA PHE A 180 -1.69 3.28 -3.06
C PHE A 180 -1.51 2.76 -4.49
N SER A 181 -1.98 3.48 -5.51
CA SER A 181 -1.90 3.02 -6.91
C SER A 181 -0.44 2.79 -7.35
N PHE A 182 0.46 3.71 -7.00
CA PHE A 182 1.87 3.56 -7.32
C PHE A 182 2.52 2.42 -6.53
N HIS A 183 2.30 2.38 -5.21
CA HIS A 183 2.86 1.32 -4.37
C HIS A 183 2.33 -0.05 -4.79
N PHE A 184 1.06 -0.14 -5.20
CA PHE A 184 0.46 -1.33 -5.78
C PHE A 184 1.22 -1.74 -7.06
N ILE A 185 1.25 -0.89 -8.08
CA ILE A 185 1.91 -1.21 -9.36
C ILE A 185 3.38 -1.59 -9.12
N ASN A 186 4.14 -0.77 -8.40
CA ASN A 186 5.57 -0.99 -8.19
C ASN A 186 5.86 -2.31 -7.44
N SER A 187 5.02 -2.70 -6.49
CA SER A 187 5.25 -3.90 -5.67
C SER A 187 4.74 -5.18 -6.30
N TYR A 188 3.66 -5.08 -7.07
CA TYR A 188 2.99 -6.24 -7.65
C TYR A 188 3.41 -6.54 -9.09
N THR A 189 4.01 -5.59 -9.81
CA THR A 189 4.44 -5.78 -11.21
C THR A 189 5.38 -6.98 -11.36
N THR A 190 6.41 -7.10 -10.51
CA THR A 190 7.37 -8.22 -10.61
C THR A 190 6.70 -9.58 -10.33
N PRO A 191 5.94 -9.76 -9.24
CA PRO A 191 5.16 -10.99 -9.04
C PRO A 191 4.15 -11.29 -10.16
N PHE A 192 3.43 -10.28 -10.67
CA PHE A 192 2.49 -10.45 -11.78
C PHE A 192 3.18 -10.90 -13.07
N TYR A 193 4.35 -10.33 -13.37
CA TYR A 193 5.18 -10.76 -14.50
C TYR A 193 5.59 -12.23 -14.37
N ILE A 194 6.11 -12.62 -13.20
CA ILE A 194 6.56 -14.00 -12.94
C ILE A 194 5.37 -14.97 -13.03
N ALA A 195 4.21 -14.61 -12.50
CA ALA A 195 3.03 -15.45 -12.46
C ALA A 195 2.41 -15.69 -13.85
N PHE A 196 2.23 -14.64 -14.65
CA PHE A 196 1.38 -14.70 -15.84
C PHE A 196 2.14 -14.55 -17.16
N PHE A 197 3.13 -13.66 -17.21
CA PHE A 197 3.78 -13.28 -18.47
C PHE A 197 4.98 -14.18 -18.81
N ARG A 198 5.62 -14.77 -17.80
CA ARG A 198 6.80 -15.61 -18.00
C ARG A 198 6.55 -16.89 -18.80
N ASN A 199 5.34 -17.45 -18.72
CA ASN A 199 4.99 -18.67 -19.47
C ASN A 199 4.76 -18.41 -20.97
N ILE A 200 4.78 -17.15 -21.42
CA ILE A 200 4.56 -16.78 -22.82
C ILE A 200 5.89 -16.91 -23.58
N LYS A 201 5.90 -17.77 -24.60
CA LYS A 201 7.03 -17.93 -25.50
C LYS A 201 7.00 -16.82 -26.56
N PHE A 202 7.96 -15.91 -26.54
CA PHE A 202 8.15 -14.91 -27.58
C PHE A 202 9.13 -15.42 -28.65
N GLU A 203 8.75 -15.36 -29.93
CA GLU A 203 9.59 -15.81 -31.06
C GLU A 203 10.91 -15.01 -31.18
N ASN A 204 10.90 -13.72 -30.83
CA ASN A 204 12.09 -12.85 -30.90
C ASN A 204 12.86 -12.75 -29.57
N GLY A 205 12.61 -13.65 -28.61
CA GLY A 205 13.14 -13.57 -27.25
C GLY A 205 12.48 -12.47 -26.41
N VAL A 206 12.77 -12.46 -25.11
CA VAL A 206 12.20 -11.46 -24.18
C VAL A 206 12.71 -10.06 -24.57
N PHE A 207 11.80 -9.10 -24.77
CA PHE A 207 12.08 -7.73 -25.23
C PHE A 207 12.87 -7.59 -26.55
N GLY A 208 12.88 -8.62 -27.41
CA GLY A 208 13.61 -8.58 -28.68
C GLY A 208 15.12 -8.82 -28.54
N LEU A 209 15.57 -9.40 -27.42
CA LEU A 209 16.97 -9.69 -27.14
C LEU A 209 17.52 -10.92 -27.91
N GLY A 210 16.69 -11.63 -28.69
CA GLY A 210 17.08 -12.81 -29.47
C GLY A 210 16.62 -14.14 -28.85
N GLY A 211 16.49 -15.18 -29.68
CA GLY A 211 15.86 -16.47 -29.32
C GLY A 211 16.54 -17.26 -28.19
N GLU A 212 17.80 -16.95 -27.86
CA GLU A 212 18.52 -17.55 -26.72
C GLU A 212 18.07 -16.99 -25.36
N TYR A 213 17.51 -15.78 -25.35
CA TYR A 213 17.06 -15.08 -24.14
C TYR A 213 15.57 -15.34 -23.89
N GLN A 214 15.21 -16.61 -23.78
CA GLN A 214 13.85 -17.04 -23.45
C GLN A 214 13.77 -17.44 -21.97
N ASP A 215 12.91 -16.78 -21.20
CA ASP A 215 12.68 -17.10 -19.79
C ASP A 215 11.70 -18.29 -19.66
N THR A 216 12.10 -19.47 -20.14
CA THR A 216 11.25 -20.67 -20.05
C THR A 216 11.23 -21.22 -18.63
N CYS A 217 10.06 -21.69 -18.20
CA CYS A 217 9.91 -22.33 -16.91
C CYS A 217 9.50 -23.79 -17.06
N ASP A 218 10.48 -24.69 -17.02
CA ASP A 218 10.21 -26.10 -17.33
C ASP A 218 9.58 -26.87 -16.16
N LYS A 219 9.89 -26.56 -14.88
CA LYS A 219 9.36 -27.32 -13.72
C LYS A 219 9.10 -26.56 -12.40
N GLU A 220 9.67 -25.37 -12.17
CA GLU A 220 9.72 -24.71 -10.83
C GLU A 220 9.21 -23.25 -10.79
N CYS A 221 8.22 -22.88 -11.61
CA CYS A 221 7.76 -21.47 -11.72
C CYS A 221 7.19 -20.93 -10.40
N MET A 222 6.38 -21.76 -9.73
CA MET A 222 5.71 -21.37 -8.48
C MET A 222 6.72 -21.12 -7.36
N GLN A 223 7.76 -21.93 -7.25
CA GLN A 223 8.76 -21.77 -6.19
C GLN A 223 9.47 -20.42 -6.28
N MET A 224 9.77 -19.96 -7.51
CA MET A 224 10.37 -18.65 -7.73
C MET A 224 9.42 -17.50 -7.37
N LEU A 225 8.14 -17.62 -7.71
CA LEU A 225 7.11 -16.66 -7.30
C LEU A 225 7.01 -16.59 -5.76
N THR A 226 6.97 -17.74 -5.09
CA THR A 226 6.90 -17.83 -3.63
C THR A 226 8.11 -17.17 -2.97
N ILE A 227 9.34 -17.44 -3.46
CA ILE A 227 10.57 -16.82 -2.95
C ILE A 227 10.53 -15.31 -3.15
N GLN A 228 10.13 -14.83 -4.33
CA GLN A 228 10.04 -13.39 -4.61
C GLN A 228 9.05 -12.69 -3.66
N ILE A 229 7.86 -13.28 -3.43
CA ILE A 229 6.85 -12.73 -2.52
C ILE A 229 7.37 -12.72 -1.08
N PHE A 230 8.05 -13.79 -0.65
CA PHE A 230 8.65 -13.86 0.68
C PHE A 230 9.64 -12.72 0.94
N PHE A 231 10.57 -12.48 0.01
CA PHE A 231 11.51 -11.37 0.12
C PHE A 231 10.84 -10.00 0.06
N LEU A 232 9.76 -9.83 -0.70
CA LEU A 232 9.00 -8.57 -0.72
C LEU A 232 8.25 -8.33 0.59
N MET A 233 7.62 -9.35 1.18
CA MET A 233 6.90 -9.24 2.44
C MET A 233 7.83 -8.88 3.60
N ILE A 234 9.01 -9.49 3.68
CA ILE A 234 9.98 -9.24 4.75
C ILE A 234 10.81 -7.99 4.46
N GLY A 235 11.32 -7.86 3.24
CA GLY A 235 12.26 -6.81 2.88
C GLY A 235 11.63 -5.42 2.90
N LYS A 236 10.32 -5.29 2.66
CA LYS A 236 9.61 -4.01 2.82
C LYS A 236 9.45 -3.55 4.27
N ALA A 237 9.42 -4.48 5.23
CA ALA A 237 9.37 -4.14 6.65
C ALA A 237 10.73 -3.65 7.18
N PHE A 238 11.83 -3.94 6.48
CA PHE A 238 13.18 -3.68 6.95
C PHE A 238 13.56 -2.19 7.11
N PRO A 239 13.27 -1.29 6.16
CA PRO A 239 13.59 0.13 6.30
C PRO A 239 12.92 0.74 7.53
N LYS A 240 11.65 0.41 7.76
CA LYS A 240 10.87 0.89 8.91
C LYS A 240 11.39 0.31 10.22
N PHE A 241 11.71 -0.98 10.26
CA PHE A 241 12.36 -1.58 11.42
C PHE A 241 13.67 -0.86 11.77
N PHE A 242 14.47 -0.50 10.77
CA PHE A 242 15.71 0.23 10.98
C PHE A 242 15.48 1.65 11.51
N THR A 243 14.55 2.40 10.91
CA THR A 243 14.25 3.77 11.35
C THR A 243 13.60 3.83 12.73
N ASP A 244 12.74 2.86 13.03
CA ASP A 244 11.82 2.95 14.17
C ASP A 244 12.33 2.19 15.40
N VAL A 245 13.20 1.19 15.20
CA VAL A 245 13.79 0.39 16.29
C VAL A 245 15.28 0.67 16.41
N VAL A 246 16.04 0.52 15.32
CA VAL A 246 17.52 0.55 15.37
C VAL A 246 18.05 1.96 15.63
N LEU A 247 17.62 2.97 14.86
CA LEU A 247 18.07 4.35 15.03
C LEU A 247 17.82 4.93 16.45
N PRO A 248 16.62 4.80 17.06
CA PRO A 248 16.41 5.35 18.40
C PRO A 248 17.22 4.62 19.47
N VAL A 249 17.45 3.30 19.34
CA VAL A 249 18.32 2.56 20.26
C VAL A 249 19.78 3.04 20.15
N LEU A 250 20.30 3.21 18.92
CA LEU A 250 21.64 3.75 18.68
C LEU A 250 21.80 5.17 19.26
N LYS A 251 20.80 6.04 19.06
CA LYS A 251 20.78 7.39 19.65
C LYS A 251 20.81 7.35 21.18
N ARG A 252 20.03 6.46 21.82
CA ARG A 252 20.04 6.30 23.29
C ARG A 252 21.38 5.78 23.81
N ILE A 253 22.03 4.85 23.12
CA ILE A 253 23.35 4.33 23.50
C ILE A 253 24.39 5.46 23.42
N LYS A 254 24.41 6.23 22.32
CA LYS A 254 25.32 7.37 22.14
C LYS A 254 25.07 8.47 23.18
N GLN A 255 23.81 8.72 23.54
CA GLN A 255 23.45 9.69 24.57
C GLN A 255 23.84 9.21 25.98
N ARG A 256 23.70 7.91 26.32
CA ARG A 256 24.16 7.36 27.62
C ARG A 256 25.67 7.48 27.82
N GLY A 257 26.46 7.37 26.75
CA GLY A 257 27.91 7.61 26.79
C GLY A 257 28.29 9.08 27.10
N PHE A 258 27.42 10.03 26.80
CA PHE A 258 27.63 11.47 27.03
C PHE A 258 26.93 12.00 28.30
N PHE A 259 25.77 11.44 28.68
CA PHE A 259 24.91 11.93 29.75
C PHE A 259 25.34 11.53 31.18
N ASN A 260 26.22 10.54 31.34
CA ASN A 260 26.74 10.18 32.67
C ASN A 260 27.51 11.34 33.35
N LYS A 261 27.85 12.41 32.61
CA LYS A 261 28.62 13.55 33.14
C LYS A 261 27.78 14.78 33.53
N VAL A 262 26.50 14.89 33.12
CA VAL A 262 25.76 16.19 33.20
C VAL A 262 24.42 16.13 33.97
N VAL A 263 23.73 14.99 34.11
CA VAL A 263 22.26 15.00 34.41
C VAL A 263 21.87 14.44 35.78
N ARG A 264 22.62 14.73 36.84
CA ARG A 264 22.13 14.49 38.23
C ARG A 264 21.38 15.67 38.85
N VAL A 265 21.28 16.84 38.20
CA VAL A 265 21.03 18.11 38.94
C VAL A 265 19.70 18.84 38.70
N ALA A 266 18.82 18.56 37.72
CA ALA A 266 17.65 19.46 37.54
C ALA A 266 16.32 18.83 37.07
N LEU A 267 15.38 18.69 38.02
CA LEU A 267 14.01 19.25 38.06
C LEU A 267 12.73 18.43 37.75
N ASP A 268 12.19 17.85 38.82
CA ASP A 268 11.00 17.02 39.02
C ASP A 268 9.58 17.53 38.59
N LYS A 269 9.40 18.47 37.64
CA LYS A 269 8.07 18.70 37.00
C LYS A 269 8.08 19.60 35.76
N SER A 270 8.99 20.58 35.69
CA SER A 270 9.22 21.38 34.45
C SER A 270 9.78 20.52 33.31
N ILE A 271 10.43 19.39 33.63
CA ILE A 271 10.96 18.42 32.67
C ILE A 271 9.87 17.82 31.78
N TYR A 272 8.62 17.65 32.23
CA TYR A 272 7.63 16.90 31.42
C TYR A 272 7.27 17.65 30.14
N MET A 273 6.91 18.93 30.25
CA MET A 273 6.53 19.75 29.08
C MET A 273 7.71 19.92 28.13
N GLU A 274 8.92 20.14 28.66
CA GLU A 274 10.13 20.26 27.85
C GLU A 274 10.48 18.94 27.14
N ARG A 275 10.38 17.80 27.85
CA ARG A 275 10.57 16.46 27.28
C ARG A 275 9.55 16.17 26.18
N GLU A 276 8.31 16.59 26.36
CA GLU A 276 7.25 16.39 25.36
C GLU A 276 7.41 17.34 24.16
N TYR A 277 7.93 18.55 24.38
CA TYR A 277 8.21 19.52 23.33
C TYR A 277 9.37 19.10 22.41
N ILE A 278 10.39 18.43 22.95
CA ILE A 278 11.54 17.91 22.18
C ILE A 278 11.13 16.76 21.23
N LYS A 279 10.00 16.10 21.48
CA LYS A 279 9.54 15.00 20.62
C LYS A 279 9.06 15.52 19.26
N PRO A 280 9.34 14.80 18.16
CA PRO A 280 8.80 15.13 16.85
C PRO A 280 7.26 15.08 16.86
N GLN A 281 6.65 15.92 16.02
CA GLN A 281 5.22 15.87 15.77
C GLN A 281 4.86 14.63 14.95
N LEU A 282 3.68 14.07 15.20
CA LEU A 282 3.15 12.91 14.48
C LEU A 282 2.49 13.39 13.18
N THR A 283 3.26 13.55 12.11
CA THR A 283 2.73 13.88 10.76
C THR A 283 2.38 12.60 9.98
N ASP A 284 1.36 12.64 9.11
CA ASP A 284 0.94 11.63 8.13
C ASP A 284 1.07 10.13 8.51
N PHE A 285 1.02 9.84 9.81
CA PHE A 285 1.30 8.53 10.36
C PHE A 285 0.28 7.52 9.86
N THR A 286 -1.01 7.79 10.05
CA THR A 286 -2.09 6.86 9.70
C THR A 286 -2.06 6.47 8.23
N LEU A 287 -1.81 7.42 7.32
CA LEU A 287 -1.80 7.18 5.89
C LEU A 287 -0.68 6.23 5.47
N SER A 288 0.54 6.48 5.95
CA SER A 288 1.69 5.62 5.65
C SER A 288 1.52 4.21 6.22
N GLU A 289 1.01 4.12 7.45
CA GLU A 289 0.73 2.86 8.13
C GLU A 289 -0.31 2.02 7.39
N TYR A 290 -1.47 2.60 7.06
CA TYR A 290 -2.52 1.88 6.33
C TYR A 290 -2.03 1.41 4.96
N ASN A 291 -1.28 2.24 4.24
CA ASN A 291 -0.73 1.86 2.94
C ASN A 291 0.15 0.60 3.05
N GLU A 292 1.05 0.54 4.04
CA GLU A 292 1.89 -0.63 4.28
C GLU A 292 1.05 -1.88 4.59
N LYS A 293 0.05 -1.76 5.47
CA LYS A 293 -0.82 -2.89 5.84
C LYS A 293 -1.65 -3.41 4.68
N ILE A 294 -2.16 -2.52 3.84
CA ILE A 294 -3.03 -2.87 2.72
C ILE A 294 -2.23 -3.52 1.60
N ILE A 295 -0.98 -3.08 1.38
CA ILE A 295 -0.06 -3.78 0.48
C ILE A 295 0.31 -5.15 1.06
N LEU A 296 0.55 -5.30 2.37
CA LEU A 296 0.77 -6.62 2.97
C LEU A 296 -0.45 -7.55 2.79
N TYR A 297 -1.66 -7.01 3.02
CA TYR A 297 -2.92 -7.73 2.83
C TYR A 297 -3.08 -8.20 1.38
N GLY A 298 -2.78 -7.35 0.41
CA GLY A 298 -2.88 -7.72 -1.00
C GLY A 298 -1.89 -8.83 -1.39
N PHE A 299 -0.69 -8.93 -0.82
CA PHE A 299 0.19 -10.09 -1.05
C PHE A 299 -0.44 -11.40 -0.59
N VAL A 300 -1.12 -11.39 0.57
CA VAL A 300 -1.82 -12.57 1.09
C VAL A 300 -3.03 -12.93 0.24
N MET A 301 -3.81 -11.94 -0.20
CA MET A 301 -5.05 -12.19 -0.95
C MET A 301 -4.82 -12.49 -2.43
N ILE A 302 -3.96 -11.76 -3.13
CA ILE A 302 -3.75 -11.87 -4.59
C ILE A 302 -3.01 -13.15 -4.97
N PHE A 303 -2.11 -13.61 -4.09
CA PHE A 303 -1.24 -14.76 -4.35
C PHE A 303 -1.45 -15.91 -3.36
N ALA A 304 -2.64 -16.01 -2.76
CA ALA A 304 -3.00 -17.03 -1.78
C ALA A 304 -2.69 -18.46 -2.28
N ALA A 305 -2.98 -18.76 -3.55
CA ALA A 305 -2.71 -20.06 -4.16
C ALA A 305 -1.21 -20.41 -4.27
N SER A 306 -0.32 -19.41 -4.28
CA SER A 306 1.12 -19.61 -4.43
C SER A 306 1.86 -19.71 -3.09
N ILE A 307 1.35 -19.09 -2.03
CA ILE A 307 1.99 -19.04 -0.71
C ILE A 307 0.99 -19.36 0.40
N PRO A 308 0.69 -20.66 0.65
CA PRO A 308 -0.25 -21.05 1.69
C PRO A 308 0.22 -20.68 3.12
N ILE A 309 1.53 -20.51 3.33
CA ILE A 309 2.12 -20.06 4.61
C ILE A 309 2.03 -18.53 4.77
N GLY A 310 1.63 -17.80 3.72
CA GLY A 310 1.56 -16.33 3.69
C GLY A 310 0.79 -15.70 4.86
N PRO A 311 -0.41 -16.18 5.21
CA PRO A 311 -1.16 -15.68 6.38
C PRO A 311 -0.39 -15.80 7.69
N LEU A 312 0.38 -16.87 7.90
CA LEU A 312 1.16 -17.06 9.12
C LEU A 312 2.32 -16.05 9.21
N ILE A 313 2.99 -15.80 8.08
CA ILE A 313 4.05 -14.78 7.99
C ILE A 313 3.47 -13.40 8.26
N ALA A 314 2.34 -13.06 7.63
CA ALA A 314 1.67 -11.79 7.84
C ALA A 314 1.25 -11.60 9.30
N LEU A 315 0.77 -12.65 9.98
CA LEU A 315 0.44 -12.60 11.40
C LEU A 315 1.66 -12.25 12.26
N ILE A 316 2.81 -12.88 12.02
CA ILE A 316 4.06 -12.59 12.75
C ILE A 316 4.49 -11.14 12.52
N VAL A 317 4.47 -10.68 11.27
CA VAL A 317 4.82 -9.30 10.91
C VAL A 317 3.87 -8.30 11.59
N ILE A 318 2.56 -8.53 11.52
CA ILE A 318 1.55 -7.66 12.16
C ILE A 318 1.71 -7.65 13.68
N TYR A 319 1.97 -8.80 14.31
CA TYR A 319 2.18 -8.88 15.75
C TYR A 319 3.39 -8.06 16.21
N ALA A 320 4.51 -8.18 15.48
CA ALA A 320 5.70 -7.38 15.75
C ALA A 320 5.40 -5.89 15.56
N ASP A 321 4.71 -5.52 14.47
CA ASP A 321 4.46 -4.12 14.15
C ASP A 321 3.53 -3.44 15.16
N ILE A 322 2.49 -4.13 15.66
CA ILE A 322 1.63 -3.60 16.75
C ILE A 322 2.47 -3.15 17.96
N LYS A 323 3.53 -3.90 18.31
CA LYS A 323 4.41 -3.57 19.44
C LYS A 323 5.33 -2.39 19.12
N VAL A 324 5.86 -2.34 17.91
CA VAL A 324 6.72 -1.24 17.43
C VAL A 324 5.92 0.05 17.35
N ASP A 325 4.73 0.01 16.75
CA ASP A 325 3.81 1.14 16.62
C ASP A 325 3.36 1.67 17.97
N ALA A 326 2.96 0.78 18.89
CA ALA A 326 2.60 1.19 20.25
C ALA A 326 3.77 1.88 20.96
N SER A 327 4.99 1.34 20.83
CA SER A 327 6.17 1.95 21.43
C SER A 327 6.49 3.32 20.82
N ARG A 328 6.31 3.45 19.50
CA ARG A 328 6.55 4.68 18.75
C ARG A 328 5.56 5.78 19.12
N LEU A 329 4.27 5.45 19.21
CA LEU A 329 3.22 6.40 19.62
C LEU A 329 3.34 6.81 21.09
N LEU A 330 3.75 5.91 21.98
CA LEU A 330 3.83 6.21 23.42
C LEU A 330 5.11 6.97 23.80
N TRP A 331 6.25 6.64 23.19
CA TRP A 331 7.56 7.09 23.67
C TRP A 331 8.32 8.01 22.71
N ILE A 332 8.06 7.94 21.40
CA ILE A 332 8.86 8.66 20.38
C ILE A 332 8.17 9.95 19.96
N TYR A 333 6.88 9.89 19.62
CA TYR A 333 6.14 11.05 19.13
C TYR A 333 5.50 11.85 20.24
N ARG A 334 5.28 13.14 19.96
CA ARG A 334 4.42 14.00 20.76
C ARG A 334 2.96 13.55 20.65
N ARG A 335 2.22 13.64 21.75
CA ARG A 335 0.78 13.30 21.77
C ARG A 335 0.02 14.07 20.67
N PRO A 336 -0.63 13.36 19.71
CA PRO A 336 -1.43 14.00 18.67
C PRO A 336 -2.76 14.51 19.22
N VAL A 337 -3.38 15.45 18.51
CA VAL A 337 -4.76 15.86 18.76
C VAL A 337 -5.69 14.73 18.33
N ALA A 338 -6.68 14.41 19.16
CA ALA A 338 -7.63 13.35 18.85
C ALA A 338 -8.59 13.84 17.76
N ASP A 339 -8.58 13.17 16.61
CA ASP A 339 -9.57 13.34 15.56
C ASP A 339 -10.59 12.20 15.60
N ILE A 340 -11.87 12.54 15.46
CA ILE A 340 -12.98 11.59 15.58
C ILE A 340 -13.34 11.13 14.17
N SER A 341 -13.14 9.84 13.90
CA SER A 341 -13.47 9.20 12.62
C SER A 341 -14.54 8.12 12.78
N GLN A 342 -15.46 8.05 11.82
CA GLN A 342 -16.53 7.05 11.81
C GLN A 342 -16.09 5.72 11.20
N ASN A 343 -15.22 5.77 10.21
CA ASN A 343 -14.76 4.62 9.43
C ASN A 343 -13.29 4.81 9.03
N ILE A 344 -12.73 3.76 8.43
CA ILE A 344 -11.37 3.79 7.87
C ILE A 344 -11.27 4.61 6.57
N GLY A 345 -12.36 5.24 6.11
CA GLY A 345 -12.40 6.04 4.88
C GLY A 345 -12.27 5.21 3.60
N ILE A 346 -11.57 5.76 2.61
CA ILE A 346 -11.43 5.19 1.25
C ILE A 346 -10.70 3.84 1.22
N TRP A 347 -9.95 3.52 2.28
CA TRP A 347 -9.26 2.25 2.44
C TRP A 347 -10.20 1.03 2.37
N GLN A 348 -11.45 1.17 2.80
CA GLN A 348 -12.45 0.11 2.67
C GLN A 348 -12.71 -0.26 1.20
N GLY A 349 -12.89 0.75 0.34
CA GLY A 349 -13.07 0.53 -1.10
C GLY A 349 -11.82 -0.08 -1.75
N ILE A 350 -10.63 0.27 -1.27
CA ILE A 350 -9.37 -0.34 -1.73
C ILE A 350 -9.30 -1.82 -1.34
N LEU A 351 -9.69 -2.18 -0.11
CA LEU A 351 -9.74 -3.58 0.33
C LEU A 351 -10.74 -4.40 -0.50
N GLU A 352 -11.89 -3.82 -0.83
CA GLU A 352 -12.88 -4.44 -1.71
C GLU A 352 -12.35 -4.67 -3.13
N LEU A 353 -11.62 -3.69 -3.68
CA LEU A 353 -10.92 -3.82 -4.96
C LEU A 353 -9.88 -4.94 -4.91
N LEU A 354 -9.06 -5.00 -3.86
CA LEU A 354 -8.06 -6.06 -3.69
C LEU A 354 -8.69 -7.45 -3.58
N ASN A 355 -9.87 -7.56 -2.95
CA ASN A 355 -10.62 -8.81 -2.89
C ASN A 355 -11.10 -9.27 -4.27
N VAL A 356 -11.57 -8.36 -5.12
CA VAL A 356 -11.97 -8.67 -6.51
C VAL A 356 -10.76 -9.12 -7.32
N ILE A 357 -9.66 -8.36 -7.28
CA ILE A 357 -8.39 -8.73 -7.95
C ILE A 357 -7.88 -10.08 -7.43
N GLY A 358 -8.03 -10.34 -6.13
CA GLY A 358 -7.62 -11.60 -5.50
C GLY A 358 -8.35 -12.82 -6.03
N VAL A 359 -9.68 -12.75 -6.21
CA VAL A 359 -10.46 -13.85 -6.80
C VAL A 359 -9.98 -14.15 -8.22
N ILE A 360 -9.84 -13.10 -9.05
CA ILE A 360 -9.41 -13.21 -10.44
C ILE A 360 -7.99 -13.79 -10.51
N SER A 361 -7.04 -13.20 -9.78
CA SER A 361 -5.64 -13.63 -9.77
C SER A 361 -5.48 -15.09 -9.35
N ASN A 362 -6.14 -15.52 -8.27
CA ASN A 362 -6.04 -16.91 -7.82
C ASN A 362 -6.69 -17.89 -8.82
N ALA A 363 -7.78 -17.51 -9.49
CA ALA A 363 -8.38 -18.32 -10.55
C ALA A 363 -7.36 -18.57 -11.68
N PHE A 364 -6.70 -17.51 -12.17
CA PHE A 364 -5.67 -17.61 -13.19
C PHE A 364 -4.44 -18.39 -12.71
N LEU A 365 -3.96 -18.15 -11.48
CA LEU A 365 -2.83 -18.88 -10.91
C LEU A 365 -3.08 -20.39 -10.89
N ILE A 366 -4.26 -20.81 -10.44
CA ILE A 366 -4.63 -22.23 -10.41
C ILE A 366 -4.73 -22.77 -11.85
N ALA A 367 -5.41 -22.07 -12.76
CA ALA A 367 -5.63 -22.55 -14.13
C ALA A 367 -4.34 -22.67 -14.97
N TYR A 368 -3.41 -21.73 -14.81
CA TYR A 368 -2.20 -21.65 -15.64
C TYR A 368 -0.96 -22.24 -14.99
N THR A 369 -0.99 -22.49 -13.67
CA THR A 369 0.19 -23.00 -12.96
C THR A 369 0.01 -24.40 -12.36
N SER A 370 -1.22 -24.90 -12.19
CA SER A 370 -1.43 -26.31 -11.89
C SER A 370 -1.08 -27.17 -13.13
N LYS A 371 -0.43 -28.31 -12.90
CA LYS A 371 -0.07 -29.28 -13.95
C LYS A 371 -1.26 -30.15 -14.38
N ASP A 372 -2.46 -29.85 -13.89
CA ASP A 372 -3.64 -30.68 -14.08
C ASP A 372 -4.19 -30.58 -15.51
N TYR A 373 -4.87 -31.66 -15.90
CA TYR A 373 -5.30 -32.18 -17.21
C TYR A 373 -6.04 -31.25 -18.19
N LEU A 374 -6.04 -29.93 -18.00
CA LEU A 374 -6.62 -28.95 -18.91
C LEU A 374 -5.60 -28.61 -20.01
N ASN A 375 -5.36 -29.55 -20.94
CA ASN A 375 -4.40 -29.35 -22.03
C ASN A 375 -4.82 -28.26 -23.04
N SER A 376 -6.12 -27.95 -23.14
CA SER A 376 -6.63 -26.88 -24.00
C SER A 376 -6.81 -25.58 -23.23
N THR A 377 -6.35 -24.47 -23.83
CA THR A 377 -6.52 -23.09 -23.33
C THR A 377 -7.99 -22.75 -23.12
N GLU A 378 -8.90 -23.27 -23.95
CA GLU A 378 -10.34 -23.08 -23.82
C GLU A 378 -10.87 -23.63 -22.49
N ARG A 379 -10.43 -24.83 -22.11
CA ARG A 379 -10.88 -25.47 -20.86
C ARG A 379 -10.34 -24.73 -19.63
N LYS A 380 -9.12 -24.18 -19.72
CA LYS A 380 -8.56 -23.31 -18.66
C LYS A 380 -9.39 -22.05 -18.48
N MET A 381 -9.79 -21.39 -19.57
CA MET A 381 -10.62 -20.20 -19.50
C MET A 381 -12.03 -20.49 -18.96
N ILE A 382 -12.64 -21.60 -19.37
CA ILE A 382 -13.94 -22.04 -18.82
C ILE A 382 -13.83 -22.29 -17.32
N PHE A 383 -12.77 -22.97 -16.87
CA PHE A 383 -12.51 -23.18 -15.44
C PHE A 383 -12.39 -21.84 -14.68
N VAL A 384 -11.63 -20.87 -15.21
CA VAL A 384 -11.48 -19.54 -14.59
C VAL A 384 -12.84 -18.86 -14.42
N VAL A 385 -13.66 -18.82 -15.48
CA VAL A 385 -14.98 -18.18 -15.45
C VAL A 385 -15.89 -18.85 -14.43
N ILE A 386 -15.95 -20.19 -14.40
CA ILE A 386 -16.78 -20.93 -13.43
C ILE A 386 -16.31 -20.67 -12.00
N PHE A 387 -15.00 -20.76 -11.75
CA PHE A 387 -14.42 -20.55 -10.43
C PHE A 387 -14.68 -19.12 -9.92
N GLU A 388 -14.50 -18.12 -10.78
CA GLU A 388 -14.76 -16.72 -10.48
C GLU A 388 -16.24 -16.47 -10.12
N HIS A 389 -17.17 -16.91 -10.96
CA HIS A 389 -18.60 -16.71 -10.72
C HIS A 389 -19.08 -17.46 -9.47
N ALA A 390 -18.56 -18.66 -9.21
CA ALA A 390 -18.88 -19.41 -8.00
C ALA A 390 -18.44 -18.65 -6.74
N LEU A 391 -17.20 -18.17 -6.70
CA LEU A 391 -16.70 -17.42 -5.54
C LEU A 391 -17.39 -16.07 -5.35
N PHE A 392 -17.68 -15.33 -6.43
CA PHE A 392 -18.45 -14.09 -6.31
C PHE A 392 -19.88 -14.33 -5.84
N THR A 393 -20.51 -15.42 -6.29
CA THR A 393 -21.84 -15.81 -5.81
C THR A 393 -21.80 -16.13 -4.32
N ILE A 394 -20.82 -16.91 -3.86
CA ILE A 394 -20.63 -17.22 -2.43
C ILE A 394 -20.40 -15.94 -1.63
N LYS A 395 -19.55 -15.03 -2.12
CA LYS A 395 -19.28 -13.73 -1.49
C LYS A 395 -20.56 -12.89 -1.38
N PHE A 396 -21.34 -12.81 -2.44
CA PHE A 396 -22.60 -12.07 -2.47
C PHE A 396 -23.62 -12.66 -1.49
N LEU A 397 -23.77 -13.98 -1.47
CA LEU A 397 -24.65 -14.68 -0.52
C LEU A 397 -24.21 -14.45 0.93
N ALA A 398 -22.91 -14.48 1.21
CA ALA A 398 -22.38 -14.18 2.54
C ALA A 398 -22.64 -12.73 2.96
N ALA A 399 -22.44 -11.78 2.04
CA ALA A 399 -22.74 -10.37 2.27
C ALA A 399 -24.24 -10.11 2.48
N TYR A 400 -25.11 -10.85 1.78
CA TYR A 400 -26.55 -10.79 1.99
C TYR A 400 -26.98 -11.42 3.33
N ALA A 401 -26.33 -12.51 3.75
CA ALA A 401 -26.67 -13.23 4.98
C ALA A 401 -26.22 -12.51 6.25
N ILE A 402 -25.10 -11.77 6.21
CA ILE A 402 -24.52 -11.08 7.36
C ILE A 402 -25.00 -9.62 7.36
N PRO A 403 -25.82 -9.18 8.33
CA PRO A 403 -26.26 -7.79 8.40
C PRO A 403 -25.10 -6.85 8.78
N ASP A 404 -24.99 -5.71 8.09
CA ASP A 404 -23.95 -4.70 8.32
C ASP A 404 -23.96 -4.11 9.75
N VAL A 405 -25.14 -4.06 10.37
CA VAL A 405 -25.33 -3.54 11.73
C VAL A 405 -25.74 -4.67 12.67
N PRO A 406 -24.98 -4.94 13.73
CA PRO A 406 -25.37 -5.92 14.74
C PRO A 406 -26.71 -5.57 15.40
N LYS A 407 -27.53 -6.59 15.70
CA LYS A 407 -28.88 -6.41 16.27
C LYS A 407 -28.92 -5.52 17.52
N GLN A 408 -27.95 -5.67 18.42
CA GLN A 408 -27.87 -4.87 19.65
C GLN A 408 -27.75 -3.37 19.37
N ILE A 409 -26.95 -3.01 18.36
CA ILE A 409 -26.73 -1.63 17.95
C ILE A 409 -27.97 -1.09 17.22
N ALA A 410 -28.59 -1.88 16.36
CA ALA A 410 -29.83 -1.48 15.68
C ALA A 410 -30.95 -1.17 16.69
N ILE A 411 -31.06 -1.95 17.77
CA ILE A 411 -32.00 -1.67 18.87
C ILE A 411 -31.62 -0.39 19.62
N ALA A 412 -30.32 -0.18 19.89
CA ALA A 412 -29.86 1.05 20.54
C ALA A 412 -30.17 2.30 19.70
N ILE A 413 -29.97 2.25 18.38
CA ILE A 413 -30.34 3.33 17.44
C ILE A 413 -31.83 3.68 17.56
N ARG A 414 -32.69 2.65 17.53
CA ARG A 414 -34.15 2.81 17.60
C ARG A 414 -34.66 3.33 18.95
N ARG A 415 -33.86 3.27 20.03
CA ARG A 415 -34.24 3.82 21.34
C ARG A 415 -33.91 5.30 21.48
N VAL A 416 -33.00 5.80 20.64
CA VAL A 416 -32.50 7.18 20.68
C VAL A 416 -33.26 8.08 19.70
N ILE A 417 -33.76 7.50 18.60
CA ILE A 417 -34.72 8.13 17.67
C ILE A 417 -36.12 7.92 18.24
#